data_AF-A0A7W0G434-F1
#
_entry.id   AF-A0A7W0G434-F1
#
_cell.length_a   1.000
_cell.length_b   1.000
_cell.length_c   1.000
_cell.angle_alpha   90.00
_cell.angle_beta   90.00
_cell.angle_gamma   90.00
#
_symmetry.space_group_name_H-M   'P 1'
#
loop_
_entity.id
_entity.type
_entity.pdbx_description
1 polymer ?
#
loop_
_entity_poly.entity_id
_entity_poly.type
_entity_poly.pdbx_seq_one_letter_code
_entity_poly.pdbx_strand_id
1 'polypeptide(L)'
;ILDSQQLPPEAKGKNIWKQRFQDINNFERYLVRNGIHVLKFFLNVSKAEQKRRFLKRINTPEKNWKFSLGDARERAFWDDYMAAFQDVFNNTSTSWAPWHIIPADHKWFTRAAIADVIISKLKSLDLAYPTLSPEHLEQLQQAKELLESEPE
;
A
#
# COMPACT_ATOMS: atom_id res chain seq x y z
N ILE A 1 6.09 -16.30 17.40
CA ILE A 1 5.22 -15.83 16.29
C ILE A 1 4.57 -17.01 15.55
N LEU A 2 5.31 -18.01 15.08
CA LEU A 2 4.72 -19.11 14.28
C LEU A 2 3.79 -20.03 15.09
N ASP A 3 4.02 -20.17 16.39
CA ASP A 3 3.21 -21.04 17.24
C ASP A 3 1.79 -20.53 17.49
N SER A 4 1.59 -19.21 17.45
CA SER A 4 0.26 -18.61 17.58
C SER A 4 -0.57 -18.71 16.30
N GLN A 5 0.01 -19.11 15.17
CA GLN A 5 -0.66 -19.13 13.87
C GLN A 5 -1.34 -20.46 13.54
N GLN A 6 -1.31 -21.44 14.48
CA GLN A 6 -1.94 -22.76 14.35
C GLN A 6 -1.66 -23.46 13.00
N LEU A 7 -0.46 -23.26 12.46
CA LEU A 7 -0.04 -23.85 11.19
C LEU A 7 0.23 -25.35 11.33
N PRO A 8 0.01 -26.15 10.27
CA PRO A 8 0.44 -27.54 10.24
C PRO A 8 1.94 -27.67 10.57
N PRO A 9 2.37 -28.69 11.33
CA PRO A 9 3.77 -28.85 11.74
C PRO A 9 4.76 -28.82 10.56
N GLU A 10 4.40 -29.43 9.45
CA GLU A 10 5.16 -29.48 8.20
C GLU A 10 5.38 -28.10 7.57
N ALA A 11 4.47 -27.15 7.79
CA ALA A 11 4.56 -25.78 7.28
C ALA A 11 5.48 -24.89 8.14
N LYS A 12 5.85 -25.32 9.36
CA LYS A 12 6.72 -24.57 10.28
C LYS A 12 8.23 -24.85 10.08
N GLY A 13 8.59 -25.49 8.97
CA GLY A 13 9.98 -25.84 8.68
C GLY A 13 10.90 -24.62 8.47
N LYS A 14 12.22 -24.88 8.38
CA LYS A 14 13.26 -23.86 8.15
C LYS A 14 13.05 -23.01 6.89
N ASN A 15 12.26 -23.50 5.94
CA ASN A 15 11.99 -22.85 4.66
C ASN A 15 10.72 -21.99 4.66
N ILE A 16 10.03 -21.84 5.79
CA ILE A 16 8.72 -21.16 5.85
C ILE A 16 8.75 -19.75 5.23
N TRP A 17 9.80 -18.97 5.47
CA TRP A 17 9.90 -17.61 4.93
C TRP A 17 10.10 -17.60 3.42
N LYS A 18 10.94 -18.50 2.90
CA LYS A 18 11.13 -18.68 1.46
C LYS A 18 9.83 -19.10 0.77
N GLN A 19 9.08 -20.02 1.38
CA GLN A 19 7.76 -20.43 0.89
C GLN A 19 6.78 -19.26 0.91
N ARG A 20 6.71 -18.49 2.00
CA ARG A 20 5.86 -17.30 2.08
C ARG A 20 6.20 -16.25 1.03
N PHE A 21 7.48 -16.01 0.74
CA PHE A 21 7.86 -15.09 -0.33
C PHE A 21 7.40 -15.60 -1.70
N GLN A 22 7.53 -16.90 -1.95
CA GLN A 22 7.01 -17.53 -3.16
C GLN A 22 5.49 -17.40 -3.26
N ASP A 23 4.76 -17.64 -2.17
CA ASP A 23 3.30 -17.53 -2.12
C ASP A 23 2.84 -16.09 -2.34
N ILE A 24 3.51 -15.10 -1.72
CA ILE A 24 3.26 -13.68 -1.96
C ILE A 24 3.46 -13.34 -3.45
N ASN A 25 4.57 -13.77 -4.05
CA ASN A 25 4.84 -13.53 -5.46
C ASN A 25 3.81 -14.18 -6.38
N ASN A 26 3.38 -15.40 -6.06
CA ASN A 26 2.35 -16.11 -6.81
C ASN A 26 1.00 -15.38 -6.72
N PHE A 27 0.64 -14.92 -5.53
CA PHE A 27 -0.57 -14.15 -5.32
C PHE A 27 -0.55 -12.81 -6.07
N GLU A 28 0.52 -12.02 -5.92
CA GLU A 28 0.68 -10.76 -6.64
C GLU A 28 0.67 -10.97 -8.16
N ARG A 29 1.31 -12.03 -8.66
CA ARG A 29 1.31 -12.36 -10.09
C ARG A 29 -0.07 -12.77 -10.58
N TYR A 30 -0.83 -13.48 -9.76
CA TYR A 30 -2.23 -13.79 -10.05
C TYR A 30 -3.05 -12.49 -10.19
N LEU A 31 -2.93 -11.54 -9.25
CA LEU A 31 -3.63 -10.25 -9.31
C LEU A 31 -3.29 -9.49 -10.61
N VAL A 32 -2.00 -9.36 -10.94
CA VAL A 32 -1.56 -8.63 -12.14
C VAL A 32 -2.09 -9.26 -13.43
N ARG A 33 -2.12 -10.59 -13.51
CA ARG A 33 -2.70 -11.30 -14.67
C ARG A 33 -4.20 -11.06 -14.84
N ASN A 34 -4.90 -10.66 -13.79
CA ASN A 34 -6.33 -10.33 -13.79
C ASN A 34 -6.57 -8.82 -13.87
N GLY A 35 -5.60 -8.03 -14.32
CA GLY A 35 -5.75 -6.59 -14.55
C GLY A 35 -5.56 -5.70 -13.33
N ILE A 36 -5.15 -6.25 -12.18
CA ILE A 36 -4.89 -5.46 -10.97
C ILE A 36 -3.43 -5.01 -10.94
N HIS A 37 -3.20 -3.70 -10.96
CA HIS A 37 -1.87 -3.15 -10.76
C HIS A 37 -1.51 -3.07 -9.28
N VAL A 38 -0.43 -3.76 -8.89
CA VAL A 38 0.05 -3.79 -7.50
C VAL A 38 1.17 -2.77 -7.32
N LEU A 39 0.98 -1.82 -6.42
CA LEU A 39 2.00 -0.84 -6.00
C LEU A 39 2.30 -1.01 -4.51
N LYS A 40 3.56 -1.23 -4.16
CA LYS A 40 3.98 -1.50 -2.77
C LYS A 40 4.93 -0.42 -2.29
N PHE A 41 4.64 0.15 -1.12
CA PHE A 41 5.42 1.24 -0.54
C PHE A 41 5.92 0.87 0.85
N PHE A 42 7.23 0.91 1.04
CA PHE A 42 7.83 0.82 2.36
C PHE A 42 8.25 2.21 2.83
N LEU A 43 7.68 2.68 3.94
CA LEU A 43 7.97 4.00 4.49
C LEU A 43 9.17 3.91 5.43
N ASN A 44 10.36 4.17 4.88
CA ASN A 44 11.62 4.06 5.59
C ASN A 44 11.86 5.28 6.48
N VAL A 45 11.42 5.21 7.73
CA VAL A 45 11.69 6.22 8.76
C VAL A 45 13.00 5.88 9.47
N SER A 46 13.83 6.87 9.77
CA SER A 46 15.06 6.62 10.53
C SER A 46 14.75 6.27 11.99
N LYS A 47 15.66 5.52 12.61
CA LYS A 47 15.61 5.20 14.04
C LYS A 47 15.56 6.49 14.86
N ALA A 48 16.24 7.55 14.46
CA ALA A 48 16.23 8.84 15.15
C ALA A 48 14.86 9.53 15.05
N GLU A 49 14.31 9.66 13.84
CA GLU A 49 13.03 10.32 13.63
C GLU A 49 11.87 9.58 14.32
N GLN A 50 11.89 8.24 14.32
CA GLN A 50 10.90 7.44 15.03
C GLN A 50 10.90 7.76 16.54
N LYS A 51 12.08 7.83 17.18
CA LYS A 51 12.20 8.22 18.61
C LYS A 51 11.60 9.60 18.85
N ARG A 52 11.94 10.58 17.99
CA ARG A 52 11.42 11.95 18.11
C ARG A 52 9.89 11.98 18.00
N ARG A 53 9.32 11.21 17.06
CA ARG A 53 7.86 11.10 16.89
C ARG A 53 7.18 10.45 18.09
N PHE A 54 7.77 9.40 18.67
CA PHE A 54 7.23 8.74 19.87
C PHE A 54 7.24 9.66 21.08
N LEU A 55 8.37 10.32 21.36
CA LEU A 55 8.45 11.30 22.45
C LEU A 55 7.46 12.44 22.27
N LYS A 56 7.31 12.95 21.04
CA LYS A 56 6.30 13.97 20.74
C LYS A 56 4.88 13.46 21.04
N ARG A 57 4.55 12.22 20.69
CA ARG A 57 3.22 11.64 20.98
C ARG A 57 2.96 11.56 22.49
N ILE A 58 3.92 11.08 23.27
CA ILE A 58 3.83 10.94 24.73
C ILE A 58 3.67 12.30 25.42
N ASN A 59 4.39 13.31 24.92
CA ASN A 59 4.37 14.66 25.50
C ASN A 59 3.17 15.50 25.03
N THR A 60 2.26 14.93 24.23
CA THR A 60 1.11 15.63 23.64
C THR A 60 -0.16 14.94 24.14
N PRO A 61 -0.82 15.43 25.23
CA PRO A 61 -1.90 14.73 25.92
C PRO A 61 -3.02 14.22 25.00
N GLU A 62 -3.41 15.00 24.00
CA GLU A 62 -4.45 14.65 23.03
C GLU A 62 -4.06 13.50 22.08
N LYS A 63 -2.80 13.06 22.08
CA LYS A 63 -2.28 11.94 21.27
C LYS A 63 -1.90 10.71 22.09
N ASN A 64 -1.94 10.79 23.42
CA ASN A 64 -1.51 9.71 24.29
C ASN A 64 -2.31 8.42 24.07
N TRP A 65 -3.60 8.55 23.77
CA TRP A 65 -4.48 7.39 23.47
C TRP A 65 -4.01 6.54 22.28
N LYS A 66 -3.19 7.09 21.38
CA LYS A 66 -2.65 6.39 20.19
C LYS A 66 -1.31 5.71 20.45
N PHE A 67 -0.70 5.91 21.62
CA PHE A 67 0.64 5.41 21.88
C PHE A 67 0.56 4.13 22.71
N SER A 68 1.22 3.07 22.24
CA SER A 68 1.33 1.82 22.97
C SER A 68 2.75 1.64 23.52
N LEU A 69 2.89 1.06 24.71
CA LEU A 69 4.20 0.65 25.23
C LEU A 69 4.84 -0.41 24.32
N GLY A 70 4.03 -1.21 23.61
CA GLY A 70 4.49 -2.17 22.62
C GLY A 70 5.36 -1.52 21.55
N ASP A 71 4.95 -0.36 21.02
CA ASP A 71 5.70 0.38 19.99
C ASP A 71 7.14 0.71 20.44
N ALA A 72 7.31 1.04 21.72
CA ALA A 72 8.62 1.32 22.29
C ALA A 72 9.46 0.05 22.50
N ARG A 73 8.82 -1.08 22.82
CA ARG A 73 9.50 -2.38 22.96
C ARG A 73 9.94 -2.93 21.62
N GLU A 74 9.10 -2.85 20.59
CA GLU A 74 9.43 -3.31 19.24
C GLU A 74 10.65 -2.59 18.65
N ARG A 75 10.90 -1.36 19.09
CA ARG A 75 12.10 -0.59 18.72
C ARG A 75 13.41 -1.27 19.15
N ALA A 76 13.40 -2.14 20.17
CA ALA A 76 14.57 -2.91 20.56
C ALA A 76 15.00 -3.89 19.45
N PHE A 77 14.05 -4.40 18.67
CA PHE A 77 14.27 -5.32 17.54
C PHE A 77 14.49 -4.59 16.22
N TRP A 78 14.94 -3.34 16.25
CA TRP A 78 15.12 -2.51 15.04
C TRP A 78 15.92 -3.22 13.95
N ASP A 79 17.06 -3.79 14.32
CA ASP A 79 17.99 -4.39 13.37
C ASP A 79 17.41 -5.71 12.80
N ASP A 80 16.66 -6.47 13.61
CA ASP A 80 15.93 -7.66 13.16
C ASP A 80 14.82 -7.29 12.16
N TYR A 81 14.08 -6.21 12.42
CA TYR A 81 13.09 -5.69 11.48
C TYR A 81 13.74 -5.24 10.16
N MET A 82 14.88 -4.55 10.22
CA MET A 82 15.58 -4.12 9.00
C MET A 82 16.07 -5.31 8.18
N ALA A 83 16.62 -6.34 8.82
CA ALA A 83 17.01 -7.58 8.15
C ALA A 83 15.79 -8.28 7.50
N ALA A 84 14.67 -8.38 8.23
CA ALA A 84 13.45 -8.98 7.70
C ALA A 84 12.88 -8.19 6.50
N PHE A 85 12.90 -6.86 6.54
CA PHE A 85 12.48 -6.03 5.41
C PHE A 85 13.39 -6.19 4.20
N GLN A 86 14.72 -6.27 4.41
CA GLN A 86 15.68 -6.54 3.33
C GLN A 86 15.37 -7.87 2.64
N ASP A 87 15.09 -8.92 3.41
CA ASP A 87 14.68 -10.23 2.85
C ASP A 87 13.38 -10.13 2.05
N VAL A 88 12.38 -9.41 2.57
CA VAL A 88 11.12 -9.16 1.84
C VAL A 88 11.40 -8.47 0.50
N PHE A 89 12.22 -7.42 0.48
CA PHE A 89 12.51 -6.68 -0.76
C PHE A 89 13.26 -7.54 -1.77
N ASN A 90 14.30 -8.24 -1.31
CA ASN A 90 15.13 -9.09 -2.17
C ASN A 90 14.34 -10.25 -2.80
N ASN A 91 13.31 -10.76 -2.11
CA ASN A 91 12.55 -11.90 -2.57
C ASN A 91 11.20 -11.55 -3.21
N THR A 92 10.64 -10.36 -2.95
CA THR A 92 9.28 -10.00 -3.41
C THR A 92 9.21 -8.72 -4.24
N SER A 93 10.32 -8.02 -4.47
CA SER A 93 10.35 -6.93 -5.45
C SER A 93 10.52 -7.52 -6.85
N THR A 94 9.44 -7.54 -7.62
CA THR A 94 9.39 -8.15 -8.96
C THR A 94 9.10 -7.11 -10.02
N SER A 95 9.29 -7.45 -11.30
CA SER A 95 8.97 -6.53 -12.41
C SER A 95 7.48 -6.24 -12.54
N TRP A 96 6.59 -7.14 -12.09
CA TRP A 96 5.14 -6.96 -12.14
C TRP A 96 4.56 -6.32 -10.87
N ALA A 97 5.24 -6.44 -9.73
CA ALA A 97 4.86 -5.85 -8.45
C ALA A 97 6.12 -5.36 -7.71
N PRO A 98 6.67 -4.19 -8.08
CA PRO A 98 7.89 -3.65 -7.48
C PRO A 98 7.63 -3.07 -6.09
N TRP A 99 8.66 -3.11 -5.24
CA TRP A 99 8.69 -2.34 -3.99
C TRP A 99 9.30 -0.96 -4.22
N HIS A 100 8.66 0.07 -3.66
CA HIS A 100 9.17 1.43 -3.59
C HIS A 100 9.58 1.75 -2.14
N ILE A 101 10.88 1.96 -1.91
CA ILE A 101 11.43 2.33 -0.60
C ILE A 101 11.40 3.86 -0.50
N ILE A 102 10.46 4.42 0.27
CA ILE A 102 10.21 5.86 0.34
C ILE A 102 10.81 6.43 1.63
N PRO A 103 11.72 7.43 1.55
CA PRO A 103 12.18 8.16 2.73
C PRO A 103 11.01 8.79 3.50
N ALA A 104 10.88 8.42 4.78
CA ALA A 104 9.70 8.75 5.59
C ALA A 104 9.95 9.77 6.70
N ASP A 105 11.13 10.37 6.76
CA ASP A 105 11.48 11.33 7.81
C ASP A 105 10.76 12.67 7.64
N HIS A 106 10.61 13.14 6.40
CA HIS A 106 9.86 14.34 6.05
C HIS A 106 8.52 13.98 5.42
N LYS A 107 7.44 14.13 6.18
CA LYS A 107 6.08 13.74 5.74
C LYS A 107 5.65 14.37 4.41
N TRP A 108 6.03 15.61 4.13
CA TRP A 108 5.67 16.29 2.88
C TRP A 108 6.31 15.58 1.68
N PHE A 109 7.59 15.20 1.79
CA PHE A 109 8.32 14.50 0.74
C PHE A 109 7.77 13.10 0.53
N THR A 110 7.53 12.36 1.62
CA THR A 110 6.92 11.02 1.56
C THR A 110 5.59 11.04 0.79
N ARG A 111 4.73 12.03 1.06
CA ARG A 111 3.45 12.19 0.37
C ARG A 111 3.63 12.52 -1.10
N ALA A 112 4.54 13.44 -1.43
CA ALA A 112 4.83 13.80 -2.81
C ALA A 112 5.38 12.61 -3.62
N ALA A 113 6.34 11.88 -3.06
CA ALA A 113 6.94 10.71 -3.71
C ALA A 113 5.93 9.59 -3.98
N ILE A 114 5.06 9.27 -3.01
CA ILE A 114 3.99 8.28 -3.21
C ILE A 114 3.00 8.75 -4.28
N ALA A 115 2.58 10.01 -4.22
CA ALA A 115 1.65 10.57 -5.20
C ALA A 115 2.23 10.51 -6.62
N ASP A 116 3.52 10.83 -6.78
CA ASP A 116 4.21 10.78 -8.06
C ASP A 116 4.25 9.37 -8.65
N VAL A 117 4.57 8.34 -7.85
CA VAL A 117 4.55 6.94 -8.28
C VAL A 117 3.14 6.51 -8.72
N ILE A 118 2.11 6.85 -7.93
CA ILE A 118 0.71 6.51 -8.25
C ILE A 118 0.27 7.20 -9.55
N ILE A 119 0.51 8.51 -9.67
CA ILE A 119 0.13 9.29 -10.87
C ILE A 119 0.86 8.77 -12.10
N SER A 120 2.16 8.49 -11.99
CA SER A 120 2.94 7.91 -13.09
C SER A 120 2.37 6.57 -13.53
N LYS A 121 1.96 5.73 -12.58
CA LYS A 121 1.32 4.46 -12.90
C LYS A 121 -0.03 4.66 -13.59
N LEU A 122 -0.90 5.53 -13.07
CA LEU A 122 -2.21 5.81 -13.67
C LEU A 122 -2.09 6.40 -15.08
N LYS A 123 -1.13 7.31 -15.31
CA LYS A 123 -0.83 7.87 -16.64
C LYS A 123 -0.39 6.79 -17.64
N SER A 124 0.34 5.77 -17.18
CA SER A 124 0.76 4.66 -18.04
C SER A 124 -0.39 3.78 -18.54
N LEU A 125 -1.59 3.90 -17.96
CA LEU A 125 -2.77 3.11 -18.33
C LEU A 125 -3.60 3.75 -19.44
N ASP A 126 -3.23 4.95 -19.90
CA ASP A 126 -3.93 5.70 -20.95
C ASP A 126 -5.45 5.82 -20.69
N LEU A 127 -5.79 6.19 -19.46
CA LEU A 127 -7.18 6.30 -19.02
C LEU A 127 -7.83 7.52 -19.68
N ALA A 128 -9.00 7.31 -20.29
CA ALA A 128 -9.85 8.34 -20.86
C ALA A 128 -11.29 8.20 -20.37
N TYR A 129 -12.02 9.32 -20.34
CA TYR A 129 -13.47 9.26 -20.19
C TYR A 129 -14.10 8.59 -21.42
N PRO A 130 -15.21 7.86 -21.26
CA PRO A 130 -15.93 7.28 -22.39
C PRO A 130 -16.36 8.37 -23.38
N THR A 131 -16.22 8.10 -24.67
CA THR A 131 -16.75 8.97 -25.73
C THR A 131 -18.22 8.67 -25.96
N LEU A 132 -19.06 9.70 -26.05
CA LEU A 132 -20.47 9.56 -26.36
C LEU A 132 -20.67 9.41 -27.87
N SER A 133 -21.47 8.43 -28.30
CA SER A 133 -21.87 8.33 -29.70
C SER A 133 -22.89 9.42 -30.04
N PRO A 134 -23.04 9.79 -31.33
CA PRO A 134 -24.11 10.70 -31.76
C PRO A 134 -25.50 10.25 -31.31
N GLU A 135 -25.80 8.94 -31.35
CA GLU A 135 -27.10 8.44 -30.87
C GLU A 135 -27.28 8.64 -29.36
N HIS A 136 -26.24 8.44 -28.56
CA HIS A 136 -26.31 8.65 -27.12
C HIS A 136 -26.52 10.14 -26.78
N LEU A 137 -25.90 11.05 -27.54
CA LEU A 137 -26.12 12.49 -27.37
C LEU A 137 -27.57 12.87 -27.69
N GLU A 138 -28.15 12.28 -28.73
CA GLU A 138 -29.56 12.48 -29.07
C GLU A 138 -30.49 11.94 -27.97
N GLN A 139 -30.19 10.77 -27.42
CA GLN A 139 -30.94 10.20 -26.28
C GLN A 139 -30.88 11.09 -25.04
N LEU A 140 -29.73 11.69 -24.73
CA LEU A 140 -29.59 12.63 -23.62
C LEU A 140 -30.44 13.89 -23.84
N GLN A 141 -30.49 14.39 -25.09
CA GLN A 141 -31.31 15.54 -25.44
C GLN A 141 -32.81 15.21 -25.31
N GLN A 142 -33.24 14.06 -25.81
CA GLN A 142 -34.63 13.58 -25.66
C GLN A 142 -35.01 13.40 -24.18
N ALA A 143 -34.12 12.80 -23.37
CA ALA A 143 -34.35 12.62 -21.95
C ALA A 143 -34.48 13.97 -21.22
N LYS A 144 -33.66 14.94 -21.60
CA LYS A 144 -33.73 16.30 -21.05
C LYS A 144 -35.08 16.96 -21.37
N GLU A 145 -35.51 16.92 -22.64
CA GLU A 145 -36.79 17.50 -23.07
C GLU A 145 -37.98 16.86 -22.35
N LEU A 146 -37.96 15.55 -22.15
CA LEU A 146 -39.00 14.84 -21.41
C LEU A 146 -39.10 15.34 -19.96
N LEU A 147 -37.97 15.41 -19.25
CA LEU A 147 -37.92 15.83 -17.85
C LEU A 147 -38.31 17.31 -17.67
N GLU A 148 -37.91 18.18 -18.59
CA GLU A 148 -38.30 19.61 -18.55
C GLU A 148 -39.80 19.81 -18.86
N SER A 149 -40.45 18.83 -19.50
CA SER A 149 -41.88 18.85 -19.80
C SER A 149 -42.76 18.27 -18.69
N GLU A 150 -42.18 17.68 -17.64
CA GLU A 150 -42.95 17.17 -16.51
C GLU A 150 -43.51 18.33 -15.65
N PRO A 151 -44.81 18.32 -15.31
CA PRO A 151 -45.37 19.26 -14.35
C PRO A 151 -44.83 18.98 -12.94
N GLU A 152 -44.63 20.03 -12.13
CA GLU A 152 -44.21 19.94 -10.71
C GLU A 152 -45.14 19.07 -9.84
#